data_AF-A0A812L5K7-F1
#
_entry.id   AF-A0A812L5K7-F1
#
_cell.length_a   1.000
_cell.length_b   1.000
_cell.length_c   1.000
_cell.angle_alpha   90.00
_cell.angle_beta   90.00
_cell.angle_gamma   90.00
#
_symmetry.space_group_name_H-M   'P 1'
#
loop_
_entity.id
_entity.type
_entity.pdbx_description
1 polymer ?
#
loop_
_entity_poly.entity_id
_entity_poly.type
_entity_poly.pdbx_seq_one_letter_code
_entity_poly.pdbx_strand_id
1 'polypeptide(L)'
;MTGVPPPRSFEPPPGSKVKPKKILSPIHHYLSRSRKPFWCAEHPVTRPPRIYVDQKSVFREVAAVTQLRRGDHCMITLNVLRCLSPWVDYLVSLMGSLELFHLYHHFVILDDVAFVDDFGVPRTEQDEIVSIMEYSNTVEGFIEEVRVKAFGAWCSLPRVLLQTLLHKAHCHKVPLADYGDMPHIFRMEEKLSEEDRERIVRDAVNLIDNQISYNILWANCEHTTNLVSGKQQYTSPEVHFFIWSLVRYTLTVLGLATLHVVTLKCYSRYCLHFPLWALVAYYSCTALPVLAQILVQFARMAHTVAASWRKSLISRSDVYHLLVKELCRAIFNGALAVGFLVWAPDMIKIADGRYPVRISIAIVFAYLASDAAFALLAQVVTRILVQTKGHFWLIGGSDHTWEEEQLLKAKAHKSKTE
;
A
#
# COMPACT_ATOMS: atom_id res chain seq x y z
N MET A 1 -4.59 -30.34 20.19
CA MET A 1 -4.80 -30.06 18.76
C MET A 1 -5.61 -28.79 18.66
N THR A 2 -4.93 -27.65 18.66
CA THR A 2 -5.53 -26.32 18.51
C THR A 2 -6.31 -26.26 17.19
N GLY A 3 -7.58 -25.88 17.25
CA GLY A 3 -8.56 -26.12 16.20
C GLY A 3 -8.18 -25.52 14.85
N VAL A 4 -8.18 -26.35 13.80
CA VAL A 4 -8.23 -25.86 12.42
C VAL A 4 -9.51 -25.03 12.28
N PRO A 5 -9.44 -23.77 11.82
CA PRO A 5 -10.65 -22.98 11.61
C PRO A 5 -11.57 -23.72 10.62
N PRO A 6 -12.90 -23.61 10.76
CA PRO A 6 -13.80 -24.24 9.80
C PRO A 6 -13.62 -23.59 8.42
N PRO A 7 -13.72 -24.38 7.33
CA PRO A 7 -13.73 -23.82 5.98
C PRO A 7 -14.86 -22.81 5.79
N ARG A 8 -14.61 -21.75 5.02
CA ARG A 8 -15.63 -20.74 4.72
C ARG A 8 -16.71 -21.34 3.82
N SER A 9 -17.97 -21.01 4.08
CA SER A 9 -19.11 -21.35 3.22
C SER A 9 -20.12 -20.19 3.23
N PHE A 10 -20.86 -20.03 2.13
CA PHE A 10 -21.90 -19.01 2.01
C PHE A 10 -23.27 -19.63 2.18
N GLU A 11 -24.14 -18.99 2.97
CA GLU A 11 -25.50 -19.48 3.12
C GLU A 11 -26.30 -19.23 1.83
N PRO A 12 -26.97 -20.26 1.30
CA PRO A 12 -27.84 -20.09 0.14
C PRO A 12 -29.09 -19.31 0.54
N PRO A 13 -29.63 -18.45 -0.35
CA PRO A 13 -30.86 -17.75 -0.05
C PRO A 13 -32.03 -18.72 0.19
N PRO A 14 -33.06 -18.33 0.96
CA PRO A 14 -34.21 -19.19 1.24
C PRO A 14 -34.82 -19.77 -0.05
N GLY A 15 -35.02 -21.09 -0.07
CA GLY A 15 -35.58 -21.82 -1.23
C GLY A 15 -34.58 -22.19 -2.33
N SER A 16 -33.32 -21.74 -2.24
CA SER A 16 -32.27 -22.16 -3.17
C SER A 16 -31.86 -23.62 -2.94
N LYS A 17 -31.74 -24.39 -4.04
CA LYS A 17 -31.21 -25.77 -4.02
C LYS A 17 -29.69 -25.83 -4.21
N VAL A 18 -29.03 -24.67 -4.35
CA VAL A 18 -27.59 -24.59 -4.58
C VAL A 18 -26.85 -25.03 -3.31
N LYS A 19 -26.12 -26.14 -3.37
CA LYS A 19 -25.23 -26.56 -2.28
C LYS A 19 -23.99 -25.65 -2.26
N PRO A 20 -23.68 -24.98 -1.13
CA PRO A 20 -22.48 -24.16 -1.03
C PRO A 20 -21.23 -25.04 -0.98
N LYS A 21 -20.18 -24.59 -1.64
CA LYS A 21 -18.86 -25.21 -1.55
C LYS A 21 -18.15 -24.75 -0.28
N LYS A 22 -17.34 -25.65 0.29
CA LYS A 22 -16.40 -25.32 1.36
C LYS A 22 -15.14 -24.75 0.71
N ILE A 23 -14.74 -23.56 1.14
CA ILE A 23 -13.57 -22.86 0.62
C ILE A 23 -12.48 -22.97 1.68
N LEU A 24 -11.34 -23.52 1.27
CA LEU A 24 -10.15 -23.62 2.11
C LEU A 24 -9.31 -22.34 1.93
N SER A 25 -8.89 -21.75 3.04
CA SER A 25 -7.94 -20.64 3.05
C SER A 25 -6.50 -21.14 3.27
N PRO A 26 -5.47 -20.32 3.02
CA PRO A 26 -4.07 -20.73 3.15
C PRO A 26 -3.73 -21.41 4.47
N ILE A 27 -4.32 -21.01 5.60
CA ILE A 27 -4.06 -21.64 6.90
C ILE A 27 -4.36 -23.14 6.93
N HIS A 28 -5.38 -23.60 6.20
CA HIS A 28 -5.74 -25.01 6.12
C HIS A 28 -4.62 -25.82 5.44
N HIS A 29 -3.93 -25.21 4.48
CA HIS A 29 -2.80 -25.81 3.79
C HIS A 29 -1.53 -25.83 4.65
N TYR A 30 -1.31 -24.80 5.46
CA TYR A 30 -0.21 -24.75 6.42
C TYR A 30 -0.36 -25.81 7.51
N LEU A 31 -1.53 -25.88 8.15
CA LEU A 31 -1.80 -26.84 9.22
C LEU A 31 -1.77 -28.30 8.71
N SER A 32 -2.06 -28.53 7.43
CA SER A 32 -1.93 -29.86 6.78
C SER A 32 -0.53 -30.16 6.22
N ARG A 33 0.45 -29.25 6.38
CA ARG A 33 1.80 -29.33 5.80
C ARG A 33 1.85 -29.48 4.28
N SER A 34 0.76 -29.14 3.59
CA SER A 34 0.72 -29.14 2.12
C SER A 34 1.36 -27.90 1.51
N ARG A 35 1.59 -26.86 2.32
CA ARG A 35 2.19 -25.57 1.94
C ARG A 35 3.03 -25.04 3.11
N LYS A 36 4.02 -24.21 2.85
CA LYS A 36 4.77 -23.45 3.87
C LYS A 36 4.60 -21.94 3.63
N PRO A 37 4.43 -21.11 4.67
CA PRO A 37 4.35 -19.67 4.52
C PRO A 37 5.73 -19.04 4.26
N PHE A 38 5.75 -17.84 3.69
CA PHE A 38 6.99 -17.09 3.41
C PHE A 38 7.52 -16.30 4.62
N TRP A 39 6.84 -16.33 5.77
CA TRP A 39 7.29 -15.67 7.00
C TRP A 39 8.49 -16.36 7.68
N CYS A 40 8.82 -17.60 7.30
CA CYS A 40 9.88 -18.39 7.93
C CYS A 40 11.32 -17.99 7.51
N ALA A 41 11.57 -16.75 7.07
CA ALA A 41 12.93 -16.33 6.72
C ALA A 41 13.75 -15.99 7.97
N GLU A 42 14.91 -16.63 8.13
CA GLU A 42 15.71 -16.68 9.37
C GLU A 42 16.40 -15.36 9.79
N HIS A 43 16.23 -14.26 9.06
CA HIS A 43 16.92 -13.01 9.36
C HIS A 43 15.98 -11.79 9.32
N PRO A 44 15.49 -11.32 10.48
CA PRO A 44 14.71 -10.10 10.57
C PRO A 44 15.61 -8.90 10.28
N VAL A 45 15.55 -8.38 9.06
CA VAL A 45 16.20 -7.11 8.71
C VAL A 45 15.16 -6.01 8.85
N THR A 46 15.27 -5.21 9.90
CA THR A 46 14.45 -4.01 10.06
C THR A 46 14.70 -3.08 8.88
N ARG A 47 13.63 -2.77 8.14
CA ARG A 47 13.71 -1.86 7.00
C ARG A 47 13.44 -0.43 7.46
N PRO A 48 13.99 0.57 6.73
CA PRO A 48 13.68 1.97 7.04
C PRO A 48 12.17 2.24 6.91
N PRO A 49 11.63 3.18 7.69
CA PRO A 49 10.23 3.54 7.61
C PRO A 49 9.91 4.23 6.29
N ARG A 50 8.61 4.31 5.98
CA ARG A 50 8.08 4.85 4.74
C ARG A 50 6.90 5.77 5.04
N ILE A 51 6.72 6.76 4.19
CA ILE A 51 5.54 7.61 4.22
C ILE A 51 4.44 6.96 3.40
N TYR A 52 3.24 6.96 3.95
CA TYR A 52 2.05 6.43 3.28
C TYR A 52 1.49 7.38 2.24
N VAL A 53 0.52 6.89 1.47
CA VAL A 53 -0.06 7.62 0.33
C VAL A 53 -0.75 8.93 0.73
N ASP A 54 -1.18 9.08 1.99
CA ASP A 54 -1.71 10.37 2.53
C ASP A 54 -0.66 11.45 2.75
N GLN A 55 0.62 11.08 2.74
CA GLN A 55 1.70 11.94 3.21
C GLN A 55 1.52 12.36 4.68
N LYS A 56 0.78 11.59 5.50
CA LYS A 56 0.46 11.88 6.92
C LYS A 56 0.83 10.75 7.87
N SER A 57 0.77 9.52 7.38
CA SER A 57 0.99 8.34 8.20
C SER A 57 2.37 7.75 7.88
N VAL A 58 3.09 7.33 8.93
CA VAL A 58 4.38 6.66 8.80
C VAL A 58 4.16 5.19 9.08
N PHE A 59 4.71 4.34 8.24
CA PHE A 59 4.66 2.89 8.43
C PHE A 59 6.03 2.28 8.32
N ARG A 60 6.20 1.15 9.00
CA ARG A 60 7.42 0.36 8.94
C ARG A 60 7.07 -1.08 8.61
N GLU A 61 7.88 -1.67 7.74
CA GLU A 61 7.78 -3.09 7.48
C GLU A 61 8.17 -3.86 8.74
N VAL A 62 7.31 -4.79 9.13
CA VAL A 62 7.49 -5.61 10.32
C VAL A 62 8.62 -6.60 10.04
N ALA A 63 9.68 -6.56 10.86
CA ALA A 63 10.86 -7.39 10.63
C ALA A 63 10.59 -8.87 10.95
N ALA A 64 9.75 -9.12 11.96
CA ALA A 64 9.27 -10.44 12.34
C ALA A 64 7.82 -10.32 12.84
N VAL A 65 6.96 -11.25 12.42
CA VAL A 65 5.53 -11.23 12.81
C VAL A 65 5.31 -11.30 14.32
N THR A 66 6.29 -11.80 15.09
CA THR A 66 6.30 -11.78 16.56
C THR A 66 6.40 -10.38 17.18
N GLN A 67 6.69 -9.34 16.38
CA GLN A 67 6.66 -7.95 16.84
C GLN A 67 5.25 -7.34 16.83
N LEU A 68 4.27 -8.04 16.25
CA LEU A 68 2.90 -7.59 16.16
C LEU A 68 2.19 -7.78 17.49
N ARG A 69 1.48 -6.73 17.90
CA ARG A 69 0.70 -6.71 19.13
C ARG A 69 -0.75 -6.39 18.83
N ARG A 70 -1.65 -6.84 19.70
CA ARG A 70 -3.07 -6.52 19.57
C ARG A 70 -3.31 -5.02 19.56
N GLY A 71 -4.26 -4.58 18.75
CA GLY A 71 -4.53 -3.18 18.46
C GLY A 71 -3.60 -2.54 17.43
N ASP A 72 -2.56 -3.22 16.93
CA ASP A 72 -1.72 -2.68 15.85
C ASP A 72 -2.53 -2.50 14.56
N HIS A 73 -2.50 -1.29 14.00
CA HIS A 73 -3.00 -0.99 12.66
C HIS A 73 -1.95 -1.42 11.63
N CYS A 74 -2.26 -2.47 10.89
CA CYS A 74 -1.39 -3.02 9.87
C CYS A 74 -1.99 -2.84 8.47
N MET A 75 -1.12 -2.95 7.49
CA MET A 75 -1.50 -3.04 6.10
C MET A 75 -0.64 -4.04 5.35
N ILE A 76 -1.17 -4.50 4.23
CA ILE A 76 -0.47 -5.35 3.28
C ILE A 76 -0.84 -4.92 1.87
N THR A 77 -0.01 -5.17 0.87
CA THR A 77 -0.33 -4.78 -0.51
C THR A 77 -1.65 -5.42 -0.95
N LEU A 78 -2.56 -4.64 -1.53
CA LEU A 78 -3.86 -5.13 -1.95
C LEU A 78 -3.69 -6.10 -3.14
N ASN A 79 -3.91 -7.39 -2.90
CA ASN A 79 -3.94 -8.39 -3.98
C ASN A 79 -5.39 -8.74 -4.36
N VAL A 80 -5.86 -8.24 -5.51
CA VAL A 80 -7.20 -8.58 -6.02
C VAL A 80 -7.32 -10.04 -6.48
N LEU A 81 -6.19 -10.70 -6.72
CA LEU A 81 -6.08 -12.13 -7.09
C LEU A 81 -5.61 -12.99 -5.91
N ARG A 82 -5.88 -12.55 -4.66
CA ARG A 82 -5.42 -13.24 -3.45
C ARG A 82 -5.82 -14.71 -3.43
N CYS A 83 -4.90 -15.56 -2.96
CA CYS A 83 -5.06 -17.01 -2.83
C CYS A 83 -5.16 -17.78 -4.16
N LEU A 84 -4.97 -17.14 -5.31
CA LEU A 84 -4.92 -17.86 -6.59
C LEU A 84 -3.67 -18.74 -6.70
N SER A 85 -2.52 -18.23 -6.22
CA SER A 85 -1.25 -18.94 -6.18
C SER A 85 -0.29 -18.29 -5.17
N PRO A 86 0.48 -19.08 -4.40
CA PRO A 86 1.50 -18.55 -3.48
C PRO A 86 2.47 -17.58 -4.14
N TRP A 87 2.87 -17.87 -5.37
CA TRP A 87 3.82 -17.03 -6.10
C TRP A 87 3.21 -15.69 -6.54
N VAL A 88 1.92 -15.66 -6.83
CA VAL A 88 1.22 -14.41 -7.16
C VAL A 88 1.10 -13.54 -5.90
N ASP A 89 0.70 -14.14 -4.78
CA ASP A 89 0.63 -13.46 -3.48
C ASP A 89 2.00 -12.89 -3.08
N TYR A 90 3.05 -13.69 -3.20
CA TYR A 90 4.43 -13.27 -2.94
C TYR A 90 4.88 -12.14 -3.87
N LEU A 91 4.63 -12.26 -5.18
CA LEU A 91 5.04 -11.23 -6.15
C LEU A 91 4.34 -9.90 -5.89
N VAL A 92 3.02 -9.92 -5.61
CA VAL A 92 2.27 -8.69 -5.30
C VAL A 92 2.78 -8.07 -4.00
N SER A 93 3.03 -8.88 -2.97
CA SER A 93 3.63 -8.42 -1.72
C SER A 93 5.01 -7.81 -1.95
N LEU A 94 5.85 -8.46 -2.77
CA LEU A 94 7.17 -7.95 -3.13
C LEU A 94 7.07 -6.62 -3.86
N MET A 95 6.15 -6.48 -4.82
CA MET A 95 5.94 -5.23 -5.55
C MET A 95 5.52 -4.07 -4.63
N GLY A 96 4.65 -4.30 -3.64
CA GLY A 96 4.37 -3.28 -2.63
C GLY A 96 5.54 -3.00 -1.69
N SER A 97 6.34 -4.02 -1.35
CA SER A 97 7.61 -3.81 -0.63
C SER A 97 8.65 -3.01 -1.43
N LEU A 98 8.49 -2.93 -2.75
CA LEU A 98 9.27 -2.07 -3.63
C LEU A 98 8.60 -0.72 -3.92
N GLU A 99 7.45 -0.43 -3.27
CA GLU A 99 6.64 0.78 -3.46
C GLU A 99 6.14 0.96 -4.91
N LEU A 100 6.00 -0.14 -5.66
CA LEU A 100 5.44 -0.13 -7.01
C LEU A 100 3.90 -0.10 -6.99
N PHE A 101 3.30 -0.44 -5.86
CA PHE A 101 1.86 -0.35 -5.61
C PHE A 101 1.57 0.59 -4.44
N HIS A 102 0.55 1.43 -4.63
CA HIS A 102 0.06 2.41 -3.66
C HIS A 102 -1.35 2.06 -3.15
N LEU A 103 -1.73 0.78 -3.26
CA LEU A 103 -3.00 0.26 -2.76
C LEU A 103 -2.72 -0.86 -1.78
N TYR A 104 -3.28 -0.72 -0.59
CA TYR A 104 -3.04 -1.55 0.55
C TYR A 104 -4.36 -1.97 1.18
N HIS A 105 -4.38 -3.20 1.64
CA HIS A 105 -5.45 -3.75 2.45
C HIS A 105 -5.11 -3.52 3.92
N HIS A 106 -5.98 -2.82 4.65
CA HIS A 106 -5.79 -2.50 6.05
C HIS A 106 -6.51 -3.49 6.97
N PHE A 107 -5.88 -3.82 8.09
CA PHE A 107 -6.43 -4.69 9.11
C PHE A 107 -5.91 -4.32 10.50
N VAL A 108 -6.59 -4.81 11.53
CA VAL A 108 -6.20 -4.64 12.93
C VAL A 108 -5.88 -5.99 13.54
N ILE A 109 -4.75 -6.08 14.24
CA ILE A 109 -4.38 -7.28 15.00
C ILE A 109 -5.29 -7.40 16.23
N LEU A 110 -5.93 -8.56 16.42
CA LEU A 110 -6.82 -8.79 17.56
C LEU A 110 -6.11 -9.47 18.74
N ASP A 111 -5.09 -10.28 18.46
CA ASP A 111 -4.37 -11.07 19.46
C ASP A 111 -2.86 -10.76 19.41
N ASP A 112 -2.19 -10.79 20.57
CA ASP A 112 -0.73 -10.63 20.62
C ASP A 112 -0.03 -11.85 19.97
N VAL A 113 1.02 -11.61 19.17
CA VAL A 113 1.83 -12.69 18.59
C VAL A 113 2.94 -13.07 19.56
N ALA A 114 2.78 -14.19 20.26
CA ALA A 114 3.78 -14.70 21.19
C ALA A 114 4.91 -15.45 20.48
N PHE A 115 4.55 -16.33 19.54
CA PHE A 115 5.52 -17.12 18.78
C PHE A 115 4.96 -17.53 17.40
N VAL A 116 5.80 -18.16 16.58
CA VAL A 116 5.40 -18.79 15.31
C VAL A 116 5.70 -20.28 15.44
N ASP A 117 4.71 -21.13 15.17
CA ASP A 117 4.86 -22.58 15.32
C ASP A 117 5.67 -23.23 14.17
N ASP A 118 5.92 -24.53 14.27
CA ASP A 118 6.66 -25.32 13.25
C ASP A 118 5.99 -25.34 11.86
N PHE A 119 4.71 -24.97 11.77
CA PHE A 119 3.97 -24.86 10.53
C PHE A 119 4.06 -23.44 9.93
N GLY A 120 4.73 -22.51 10.62
CA GLY A 120 4.83 -21.11 10.25
C GLY A 120 3.59 -20.29 10.58
N VAL A 121 2.72 -20.78 11.49
CA VAL A 121 1.49 -20.10 11.90
C VAL A 121 1.75 -19.28 13.18
N PRO A 122 1.44 -17.97 13.21
CA PRO A 122 1.55 -17.15 14.41
C PRO A 122 0.56 -17.58 15.50
N ARG A 123 1.06 -17.67 16.74
CA ARG A 123 0.34 -18.16 17.92
C ARG A 123 0.35 -17.15 19.07
N THR A 124 -0.72 -17.18 19.86
CA THR A 124 -0.80 -16.50 21.15
C THR A 124 -0.02 -17.28 22.22
N GLU A 125 0.14 -16.72 23.43
CA GLU A 125 0.76 -17.43 24.55
C GLU A 125 0.00 -18.71 24.94
N GLN A 126 -1.30 -18.75 24.66
CA GLN A 126 -2.19 -19.88 24.91
C GLN A 126 -2.21 -20.90 23.76
N ASP A 127 -1.28 -20.80 22.80
CA ASP A 127 -1.19 -21.64 21.60
C ASP A 127 -2.38 -21.49 20.63
N GLU A 128 -3.18 -20.43 20.77
CA GLU A 128 -4.28 -20.14 19.86
C GLU A 128 -3.78 -19.46 18.58
N ILE A 129 -4.53 -19.61 17.49
CA ILE A 129 -4.19 -18.98 16.20
C ILE A 129 -4.45 -17.47 16.31
N VAL A 130 -3.43 -16.66 16.04
CA VAL A 130 -3.56 -15.20 16.04
C VAL A 130 -4.53 -14.77 14.95
N SER A 131 -5.45 -13.89 15.31
CA SER A 131 -6.49 -13.39 14.44
C SER A 131 -6.38 -11.88 14.21
N ILE A 132 -7.00 -11.46 13.12
CA ILE A 132 -7.10 -10.06 12.71
C ILE A 132 -8.55 -9.73 12.36
N MET A 133 -8.91 -8.45 12.48
CA MET A 133 -10.14 -7.89 11.91
C MET A 133 -9.83 -7.31 10.55
N GLU A 134 -10.60 -7.70 9.53
CA GLU A 134 -10.49 -7.12 8.20
C GLU A 134 -11.77 -7.12 7.38
N TYR A 135 -11.75 -6.36 6.29
CA TYR A 135 -12.70 -6.46 5.18
C TYR A 135 -12.07 -7.20 4.00
N SER A 136 -12.33 -8.50 3.86
CA SER A 136 -11.82 -9.23 2.71
C SER A 136 -12.80 -10.24 2.12
N ASN A 137 -12.51 -10.62 0.87
CA ASN A 137 -13.07 -11.79 0.22
C ASN A 137 -11.98 -12.35 -0.68
N THR A 138 -11.87 -13.67 -0.80
CA THR A 138 -10.96 -14.30 -1.78
C THR A 138 -11.64 -14.31 -3.15
N VAL A 139 -10.88 -14.53 -4.24
CA VAL A 139 -11.48 -14.67 -5.58
C VAL A 139 -12.46 -15.84 -5.60
N GLU A 140 -12.08 -16.97 -5.04
CA GLU A 140 -12.95 -18.14 -4.91
C GLU A 140 -14.18 -17.83 -4.04
N GLY A 141 -13.99 -17.10 -2.93
CA GLY A 141 -15.05 -16.62 -2.08
C GLY A 141 -16.06 -15.76 -2.83
N PHE A 142 -15.57 -14.78 -3.59
CA PHE A 142 -16.39 -13.89 -4.40
C PHE A 142 -17.16 -14.65 -5.50
N ILE A 143 -16.49 -15.56 -6.22
CA ILE A 143 -17.14 -16.35 -7.27
C ILE A 143 -18.23 -17.23 -6.68
N GLU A 144 -17.95 -17.88 -5.55
CA GLU A 144 -18.92 -18.74 -4.87
C GLU A 144 -20.10 -17.93 -4.34
N GLU A 145 -19.85 -16.76 -3.75
CA GLU A 145 -20.89 -15.85 -3.28
C GLU A 145 -21.81 -15.39 -4.42
N VAL A 146 -21.24 -14.97 -5.55
CA VAL A 146 -22.00 -14.60 -6.75
C VAL A 146 -22.81 -15.79 -7.27
N ARG A 147 -22.21 -16.99 -7.33
CA ARG A 147 -22.88 -18.22 -7.78
C ARG A 147 -24.08 -18.57 -6.91
N VAL A 148 -23.90 -18.50 -5.59
CA VAL A 148 -24.93 -18.83 -4.60
C VAL A 148 -26.04 -17.78 -4.63
N LYS A 149 -25.72 -16.48 -4.71
CA LYS A 149 -26.69 -15.38 -4.77
C LYS A 149 -27.45 -15.28 -6.10
N ALA A 150 -26.84 -15.67 -7.21
CA ALA A 150 -27.48 -15.63 -8.52
C ALA A 150 -28.48 -16.78 -8.75
N PHE A 151 -28.65 -17.70 -7.78
CA PHE A 151 -29.54 -18.87 -7.90
C PHE A 151 -29.27 -19.75 -9.16
N GLY A 152 -28.09 -19.63 -9.78
CA GLY A 152 -27.81 -20.23 -11.08
C GLY A 152 -28.54 -19.59 -12.28
N ALA A 153 -29.27 -18.48 -12.09
CA ALA A 153 -30.00 -17.76 -13.12
C ALA A 153 -29.16 -16.61 -13.70
N TRP A 154 -28.65 -16.81 -14.92
CA TRP A 154 -27.81 -15.84 -15.65
C TRP A 154 -28.44 -14.46 -15.81
N CYS A 155 -29.78 -14.38 -15.89
CA CYS A 155 -30.50 -13.11 -16.03
C CYS A 155 -30.35 -12.19 -14.80
N SER A 156 -30.07 -12.76 -13.62
CA SER A 156 -29.85 -11.99 -12.38
C SER A 156 -28.39 -11.57 -12.19
N LEU A 157 -27.48 -12.14 -12.99
CA LEU A 157 -26.04 -12.00 -12.82
C LEU A 157 -25.55 -10.54 -12.86
N PRO A 158 -25.99 -9.65 -13.78
CA PRO A 158 -25.50 -8.27 -13.78
C PRO A 158 -25.83 -7.50 -12.50
N ARG A 159 -27.04 -7.69 -11.97
CA ARG A 159 -27.49 -7.06 -10.72
C ARG A 159 -26.72 -7.62 -9.53
N VAL A 160 -26.58 -8.94 -9.45
CA VAL A 160 -25.83 -9.61 -8.38
C VAL A 160 -24.37 -9.21 -8.41
N LEU A 161 -23.74 -9.19 -9.60
CA LEU A 161 -22.37 -8.71 -9.76
C LEU A 161 -22.21 -7.27 -9.30
N LEU A 162 -23.11 -6.36 -9.68
CA LEU A 162 -23.03 -4.97 -9.24
C LEU A 162 -23.18 -4.85 -7.71
N GLN A 163 -24.15 -5.55 -7.11
CA GLN A 163 -24.35 -5.56 -5.66
C GLN A 163 -23.13 -6.14 -4.93
N THR A 164 -22.59 -7.27 -5.39
CA THR A 164 -21.40 -7.88 -4.80
C THR A 164 -20.15 -7.05 -5.06
N LEU A 165 -20.03 -6.29 -6.16
CA LEU A 165 -18.89 -5.39 -6.36
C LEU A 165 -18.94 -4.17 -5.44
N LEU A 166 -20.14 -3.62 -5.20
CA LEU A 166 -20.32 -2.47 -4.31
C LEU A 166 -20.20 -2.85 -2.82
N HIS A 167 -20.57 -4.08 -2.45
CA HIS A 167 -20.52 -4.62 -1.08
C HIS A 167 -19.61 -5.84 -0.97
N LYS A 168 -18.45 -5.77 -1.63
CA LYS A 168 -17.56 -6.92 -1.91
C LYS A 168 -17.02 -7.66 -0.69
N ALA A 169 -16.94 -6.99 0.44
CA ALA A 169 -16.27 -7.52 1.61
C ALA A 169 -17.16 -7.40 2.85
N HIS A 170 -17.02 -8.38 3.74
CA HIS A 170 -17.61 -8.36 5.07
C HIS A 170 -16.52 -8.09 6.10
N CYS A 171 -16.86 -7.35 7.16
CA CYS A 171 -15.98 -7.27 8.34
C CYS A 171 -16.04 -8.62 9.06
N HIS A 172 -14.91 -9.28 9.24
CA HIS A 172 -14.88 -10.53 9.97
C HIS A 172 -13.51 -10.77 10.61
N LYS A 173 -13.51 -11.71 11.57
CA LYS A 173 -12.29 -12.26 12.18
C LYS A 173 -11.69 -13.28 11.21
N VAL A 174 -10.42 -13.12 10.84
CA VAL A 174 -9.66 -14.11 10.07
C VAL A 174 -8.34 -14.44 10.74
N PRO A 175 -7.79 -15.64 10.51
CA PRO A 175 -6.44 -15.95 10.93
C PRO A 175 -5.42 -15.05 10.25
N LEU A 176 -4.47 -14.49 11.01
CA LEU A 176 -3.36 -13.72 10.45
C LEU A 176 -2.64 -14.55 9.37
N ALA A 177 -2.42 -15.84 9.65
CA ALA A 177 -1.74 -16.77 8.75
C ALA A 177 -2.36 -16.91 7.36
N ASP A 178 -3.59 -16.47 7.09
CA ASP A 178 -4.12 -16.41 5.72
C ASP A 178 -3.33 -15.44 4.81
N TYR A 179 -2.48 -14.59 5.39
CA TYR A 179 -1.52 -13.74 4.69
C TYR A 179 -0.09 -14.29 4.70
N GLY A 180 0.11 -15.56 5.09
CA GLY A 180 1.43 -16.20 5.17
C GLY A 180 2.22 -16.20 3.85
N ASP A 181 1.53 -16.04 2.71
CA ASP A 181 2.16 -15.94 1.39
C ASP A 181 2.59 -14.53 0.99
N MET A 182 2.25 -13.54 1.81
CA MET A 182 2.50 -12.13 1.57
C MET A 182 3.39 -11.63 2.71
N PRO A 183 4.72 -11.84 2.62
CA PRO A 183 5.60 -11.67 3.76
C PRO A 183 5.77 -10.22 4.22
N HIS A 184 5.44 -9.24 3.39
CA HIS A 184 5.66 -7.82 3.67
C HIS A 184 4.41 -7.19 4.31
N ILE A 185 4.34 -7.26 5.65
CA ILE A 185 3.36 -6.55 6.48
C ILE A 185 3.96 -5.21 6.91
N PHE A 186 3.17 -4.14 6.79
CA PHE A 186 3.56 -2.81 7.28
C PHE A 186 2.69 -2.43 8.46
N ARG A 187 3.32 -2.02 9.57
CA ARG A 187 2.64 -1.53 10.77
C ARG A 187 2.71 -0.01 10.83
N MET A 188 1.63 0.65 11.25
CA MET A 188 1.63 2.09 11.48
C MET A 188 2.49 2.44 12.70
N GLU A 189 3.31 3.48 12.58
CA GLU A 189 4.11 3.97 13.71
C GLU A 189 3.28 4.88 14.60
N GLU A 190 2.83 4.33 15.74
CA GLU A 190 1.99 5.02 16.72
C GLU A 190 2.42 4.68 18.14
N LYS A 191 2.30 5.65 19.04
CA LYS A 191 2.46 5.43 20.48
C LYS A 191 1.09 5.04 21.05
N LEU A 192 0.85 3.74 21.13
CA LEU A 192 -0.36 3.19 21.73
C LEU A 192 -0.06 2.73 23.16
N SER A 193 -0.81 3.23 24.13
CA SER A 193 -0.83 2.65 25.48
C SER A 193 -1.55 1.29 25.46
N GLU A 194 -1.38 0.47 26.50
CA GLU A 194 -2.16 -0.77 26.63
C GLU A 194 -3.66 -0.49 26.65
N GLU A 195 -4.09 0.60 27.31
CA GLU A 195 -5.50 1.01 27.33
C GLU A 195 -6.03 1.36 25.94
N ASP A 196 -5.21 2.03 25.11
CA ASP A 196 -5.58 2.32 23.72
C ASP A 196 -5.70 1.03 22.91
N ARG A 197 -4.78 0.08 23.08
CA ARG A 197 -4.81 -1.22 22.39
C ARG A 197 -6.07 -2.00 22.74
N GLU A 198 -6.40 -2.09 24.02
CA GLU A 198 -7.62 -2.76 24.49
C GLU A 198 -8.89 -2.08 23.95
N ARG A 199 -8.91 -0.74 23.90
CA ARG A 199 -10.03 0.00 23.30
C ARG A 199 -10.17 -0.33 21.81
N ILE A 200 -9.07 -0.30 21.05
CA ILE A 200 -9.06 -0.60 19.61
C ILE A 200 -9.58 -2.02 19.36
N VAL A 201 -9.11 -3.01 20.12
CA VAL A 201 -9.55 -4.40 19.99
C VAL A 201 -11.04 -4.53 20.31
N ARG A 202 -11.51 -3.89 21.38
CA ARG A 202 -12.93 -3.88 21.74
C ARG A 202 -13.80 -3.28 20.64
N ASP A 203 -13.40 -2.14 20.09
CA ASP A 203 -14.11 -1.46 19.02
C ASP A 203 -14.10 -2.29 17.72
N ALA A 204 -12.99 -2.97 17.44
CA ALA A 204 -12.86 -3.91 16.33
C ALA A 204 -13.82 -5.11 16.47
N VAL A 205 -13.89 -5.73 17.66
CA VAL A 205 -14.83 -6.82 17.94
C VAL A 205 -16.28 -6.33 17.82
N ASN A 206 -16.60 -5.17 18.40
CA ASN A 206 -17.93 -4.57 18.28
C ASN A 206 -18.33 -4.34 16.82
N LEU A 207 -17.39 -3.96 15.96
CA LEU A 207 -17.65 -3.74 14.54
C LEU A 207 -17.81 -5.04 13.74
N ILE A 208 -17.12 -6.12 14.14
CA ILE A 208 -17.35 -7.47 13.59
C ILE A 208 -18.80 -7.91 13.87
N ASP A 209 -19.29 -7.63 15.08
CA ASP A 209 -20.65 -7.98 15.51
C ASP A 209 -21.71 -7.05 14.88
N ASN A 210 -21.37 -5.76 14.69
CA ASN A 210 -22.26 -4.73 14.15
C ASN A 210 -21.77 -4.22 12.78
N GLN A 211 -21.75 -5.12 11.80
CA GLN A 211 -21.11 -4.87 10.50
C GLN A 211 -21.67 -3.64 9.77
N ILE A 212 -20.76 -2.76 9.35
CA ILE A 212 -21.05 -1.70 8.40
C ILE A 212 -20.93 -2.29 6.99
N SER A 213 -21.84 -1.91 6.08
CA SER A 213 -21.75 -2.33 4.68
C SER A 213 -20.49 -1.76 4.04
N TYR A 214 -19.63 -2.64 3.51
CA TYR A 214 -18.44 -2.23 2.79
C TYR A 214 -18.79 -1.35 1.59
N ASN A 215 -17.96 -0.35 1.33
CA ASN A 215 -17.91 0.39 0.08
C ASN A 215 -16.49 0.86 -0.22
N ILE A 216 -16.01 0.64 -1.44
CA ILE A 216 -14.63 0.96 -1.83
C ILE A 216 -14.25 2.45 -1.66
N LEU A 217 -15.21 3.37 -1.79
CA LEU A 217 -14.97 4.82 -1.77
C LEU A 217 -15.21 5.45 -0.38
N TRP A 218 -16.17 4.96 0.39
CA TRP A 218 -16.58 5.62 1.64
C TRP A 218 -16.73 4.68 2.84
N ALA A 219 -16.51 3.38 2.69
CA ALA A 219 -16.61 2.42 3.81
C ALA A 219 -15.68 1.23 3.56
N ASN A 220 -14.42 1.51 3.22
CA ASN A 220 -13.43 0.49 2.89
C ASN A 220 -12.67 0.02 4.15
N CYS A 221 -11.69 -0.86 3.96
CA CYS A 221 -10.87 -1.38 5.06
C CYS A 221 -10.17 -0.25 5.82
N GLU A 222 -9.63 0.75 5.13
CA GLU A 222 -8.94 1.89 5.73
C GLU A 222 -9.89 2.73 6.62
N HIS A 223 -11.06 3.09 6.11
CA HIS A 223 -12.09 3.82 6.88
C HIS A 223 -12.43 3.11 8.19
N THR A 224 -12.61 1.80 8.10
CA THR A 224 -12.89 0.97 9.27
C THR A 224 -11.73 0.98 10.26
N THR A 225 -10.50 0.74 9.78
CA THR A 225 -9.34 0.73 10.67
C THR A 225 -9.14 2.09 11.35
N ASN A 226 -9.42 3.20 10.66
CA ASN A 226 -9.37 4.54 11.24
C ASN A 226 -10.50 4.78 12.26
N LEU A 227 -11.68 4.22 12.04
CA LEU A 227 -12.81 4.27 12.97
C LEU A 227 -12.46 3.59 14.30
N VAL A 228 -11.97 2.34 14.25
CA VAL A 228 -11.61 1.57 15.46
C VAL A 228 -10.36 2.12 16.14
N SER A 229 -9.45 2.76 15.39
CA SER A 229 -8.27 3.42 15.95
C SER A 229 -8.58 4.73 16.69
N GLY A 230 -9.85 5.16 16.74
CA GLY A 230 -10.25 6.39 17.42
C GLY A 230 -9.75 7.68 16.76
N LYS A 231 -9.31 7.63 15.50
CA LYS A 231 -8.69 8.77 14.79
C LYS A 231 -9.69 9.88 14.44
N GLN A 232 -10.98 9.72 14.78
CA GLN A 232 -12.12 10.61 14.47
C GLN A 232 -12.27 11.01 13.00
N GLN A 233 -11.41 10.50 12.11
CA GLN A 233 -11.39 10.79 10.69
C GLN A 233 -11.88 9.56 9.94
N TYR A 234 -13.14 9.60 9.53
CA TYR A 234 -13.71 8.62 8.61
C TYR A 234 -13.33 9.00 7.18
N THR A 235 -12.02 9.04 6.89
CA THR A 235 -11.49 9.31 5.55
C THR A 235 -10.47 8.24 5.17
N SER A 236 -10.45 7.88 3.88
CA SER A 236 -9.43 7.02 3.28
C SER A 236 -8.46 7.86 2.46
N PRO A 237 -7.26 8.14 2.98
CA PRO A 237 -6.08 8.51 2.19
C PRO A 237 -6.00 7.94 0.77
N GLU A 238 -6.23 6.64 0.62
CA GLU A 238 -6.17 5.98 -0.69
C GLU A 238 -7.22 6.50 -1.66
N VAL A 239 -8.43 6.75 -1.17
CA VAL A 239 -9.53 7.29 -1.99
C VAL A 239 -9.20 8.72 -2.43
N HIS A 240 -8.64 9.55 -1.55
CA HIS A 240 -8.16 10.87 -1.94
C HIS A 240 -7.07 10.81 -3.01
N PHE A 241 -6.11 9.90 -2.85
CA PHE A 241 -5.04 9.67 -3.84
C PHE A 241 -5.62 9.20 -5.19
N PHE A 242 -6.59 8.28 -5.17
CA PHE A 242 -7.27 7.80 -6.35
C PHE A 242 -8.04 8.91 -7.09
N ILE A 243 -8.84 9.69 -6.36
CA ILE A 243 -9.61 10.82 -6.93
C ILE A 243 -8.66 11.85 -7.55
N TRP A 244 -7.58 12.22 -6.85
CA TRP A 244 -6.58 13.15 -7.38
C TRP A 244 -5.91 12.62 -8.65
N SER A 245 -5.57 11.33 -8.66
CA SER A 245 -5.01 10.67 -9.84
C SER A 245 -5.99 10.71 -11.02
N LEU A 246 -7.28 10.46 -10.78
CA LEU A 246 -8.34 10.54 -11.79
C LEU A 246 -8.49 11.95 -12.37
N VAL A 247 -8.47 12.98 -11.51
CA VAL A 247 -8.50 14.39 -11.94
C VAL A 247 -7.29 14.69 -12.83
N ARG A 248 -6.08 14.27 -12.42
CA ARG A 248 -4.86 14.47 -13.21
C ARG A 248 -4.93 13.76 -14.57
N TYR A 249 -5.40 12.52 -14.63
CA TYR A 249 -5.56 11.81 -15.89
C TYR A 249 -6.57 12.51 -16.81
N THR A 250 -7.68 12.98 -16.25
CA THR A 250 -8.69 13.74 -17.00
C THR A 250 -8.10 15.04 -17.56
N LEU A 251 -7.38 15.82 -16.75
CA LEU A 251 -6.67 17.02 -17.21
C LEU A 251 -5.64 16.66 -18.29
N THR A 252 -4.92 15.55 -18.14
CA THR A 252 -3.93 15.11 -19.12
C THR A 252 -4.58 14.79 -20.47
N VAL A 253 -5.73 14.11 -20.46
CA VAL A 253 -6.51 13.83 -21.67
C VAL A 253 -7.02 15.12 -22.33
N LEU A 254 -7.48 16.10 -21.54
CA LEU A 254 -7.83 17.43 -22.07
C LEU A 254 -6.62 18.14 -22.68
N GLY A 255 -5.45 18.03 -22.05
CA GLY A 255 -4.19 18.52 -22.61
C GLY A 255 -3.82 17.82 -23.92
N LEU A 256 -4.03 16.51 -24.05
CA LEU A 256 -3.82 15.82 -25.33
C LEU A 256 -4.73 16.36 -26.44
N ALA A 257 -5.97 16.76 -26.11
CA ALA A 257 -6.86 17.38 -27.09
C ALA A 257 -6.32 18.76 -27.54
N THR A 258 -5.78 19.58 -26.64
CA THR A 258 -5.16 20.87 -27.03
C THR A 258 -3.86 20.66 -27.82
N LEU A 259 -3.06 19.66 -27.47
CA LEU A 259 -1.88 19.24 -28.22
C LEU A 259 -2.23 18.76 -29.64
N HIS A 260 -3.35 18.06 -29.79
CA HIS A 260 -3.85 17.66 -31.10
C HIS A 260 -4.23 18.89 -31.95
N VAL A 261 -4.84 19.92 -31.35
CA VAL A 261 -5.10 21.20 -32.04
C VAL A 261 -3.80 21.88 -32.48
N VAL A 262 -2.79 21.92 -31.61
CA VAL A 262 -1.44 22.41 -31.96
C VAL A 262 -0.91 21.62 -33.16
N THR A 263 -1.03 20.30 -33.14
CA THR A 263 -0.48 19.43 -34.18
C THR A 263 -1.21 19.62 -35.53
N LEU A 264 -2.54 19.55 -35.54
CA LEU A 264 -3.33 19.69 -36.77
C LEU A 264 -3.24 21.09 -37.37
N LYS A 265 -3.35 22.14 -36.54
CA LYS A 265 -3.37 23.52 -37.03
C LYS A 265 -1.98 24.03 -37.40
N CYS A 266 -0.90 23.57 -36.76
CA CYS A 266 0.45 24.02 -37.11
C CYS A 266 1.11 23.23 -38.24
N TYR A 267 0.88 21.92 -38.36
CA TYR A 267 1.59 21.07 -39.33
C TYR A 267 0.85 20.88 -40.65
N SER A 268 -0.40 21.34 -40.74
CA SER A 268 -1.14 21.45 -42.00
C SER A 268 -0.65 22.63 -42.84
N ARG A 269 0.45 22.40 -43.55
CA ARG A 269 1.00 23.14 -44.72
C ARG A 269 1.37 24.63 -44.62
N TYR A 270 0.85 25.48 -43.72
CA TYR A 270 1.21 26.93 -43.69
C TYR A 270 1.01 27.65 -42.34
N CYS A 271 1.68 27.25 -41.26
CA CYS A 271 1.60 28.00 -39.99
C CYS A 271 2.97 28.46 -39.48
N LEU A 272 3.22 29.77 -39.58
CA LEU A 272 4.41 30.47 -39.07
C LEU A 272 4.39 30.70 -37.54
N HIS A 273 3.26 30.47 -36.86
CA HIS A 273 3.16 30.68 -35.41
C HIS A 273 2.40 29.55 -34.73
N PHE A 274 3.03 28.95 -33.71
CA PHE A 274 2.33 28.10 -32.74
C PHE A 274 1.21 28.91 -32.09
N PRO A 275 -0.03 28.40 -32.01
CA PRO A 275 -1.06 29.05 -31.22
C PRO A 275 -0.62 29.01 -29.76
N LEU A 276 0.00 30.09 -29.30
CA LEU A 276 0.56 30.23 -27.94
C LEU A 276 -0.48 29.82 -26.88
N TRP A 277 -1.75 30.18 -27.10
CA TRP A 277 -2.86 29.80 -26.23
C TRP A 277 -3.04 28.29 -26.09
N ALA A 278 -2.86 27.50 -27.16
CA ALA A 278 -3.05 26.05 -27.12
C ALA A 278 -1.89 25.35 -26.42
N LEU A 279 -0.67 25.90 -26.59
CA LEU A 279 0.51 25.46 -25.85
C LEU A 279 0.41 25.78 -24.36
N VAL A 280 -0.03 26.99 -24.02
CA VAL A 280 -0.32 27.38 -22.63
C VAL A 280 -1.39 26.46 -22.03
N ALA A 281 -2.47 26.19 -22.77
CA ALA A 281 -3.51 25.27 -22.33
C ALA A 281 -2.97 23.84 -22.13
N TYR A 282 -2.15 23.33 -23.05
CA TYR A 282 -1.49 22.04 -22.91
C TYR A 282 -0.67 21.94 -21.62
N TYR A 283 0.24 22.89 -21.37
CA TYR A 283 1.07 22.86 -20.16
C TYR A 283 0.27 23.06 -18.87
N SER A 284 -0.78 23.88 -18.92
CA SER A 284 -1.69 24.10 -17.78
C SER A 284 -2.48 22.84 -17.41
N CYS A 285 -2.76 21.98 -18.40
CA CYS A 285 -3.48 20.73 -18.21
C CYS A 285 -2.57 19.51 -17.96
N THR A 286 -1.26 19.59 -18.22
CA THR A 286 -0.34 18.45 -18.14
C THR A 286 0.81 18.68 -17.16
N ALA A 287 1.78 19.52 -17.54
CA ALA A 287 3.00 19.76 -16.80
C ALA A 287 2.75 20.44 -15.44
N LEU A 288 1.90 21.48 -15.41
CA LEU A 288 1.64 22.26 -14.21
C LEU A 288 0.96 21.43 -13.09
N PRO A 289 -0.08 20.62 -13.36
CA PRO A 289 -0.67 19.75 -12.34
C PRO A 289 0.33 18.72 -11.78
N VAL A 290 1.21 18.17 -12.62
CA VAL A 290 2.27 17.24 -12.18
C VAL A 290 3.28 17.94 -11.28
N LEU A 291 3.76 19.12 -11.69
CA LEU A 291 4.68 19.92 -10.88
C LEU A 291 4.07 20.32 -9.54
N ALA A 292 2.83 20.81 -9.56
CA ALA A 292 2.11 21.18 -8.34
C ALA A 292 1.91 19.98 -7.41
N GLN A 293 1.56 18.81 -7.95
CA GLN A 293 1.47 17.57 -7.18
C GLN A 293 2.80 17.23 -6.49
N ILE A 294 3.91 17.27 -7.22
CA ILE A 294 5.24 16.97 -6.66
C ILE A 294 5.58 17.92 -5.51
N LEU A 295 5.37 19.22 -5.69
CA LEU A 295 5.67 20.24 -4.68
C LEU A 295 4.77 20.09 -3.44
N VAL A 296 3.46 19.91 -3.63
CA VAL A 296 2.50 19.73 -2.54
C VAL A 296 2.77 18.44 -1.77
N GLN A 297 3.07 17.34 -2.46
CA GLN A 297 3.42 16.07 -1.83
C GLN A 297 4.68 16.21 -0.96
N PHE A 298 5.75 16.81 -1.51
CA PHE A 298 6.98 17.03 -0.76
C PHE A 298 6.76 17.94 0.46
N ALA A 299 6.02 19.03 0.32
CA ALA A 299 5.72 19.94 1.44
C ALA A 299 4.92 19.25 2.55
N ARG A 300 3.88 18.48 2.18
CA ARG A 300 3.07 17.70 3.13
C ARG A 300 3.90 16.63 3.84
N MET A 301 4.73 15.93 3.09
CA MET A 301 5.66 14.93 3.61
C MET A 301 6.61 15.54 4.64
N ALA A 302 7.26 16.65 4.30
CA ALA A 302 8.21 17.32 5.19
C ALA A 302 7.54 17.78 6.49
N HIS A 303 6.32 18.34 6.39
CA HIS A 303 5.53 18.70 7.56
C HIS A 303 5.21 17.47 8.44
N THR A 304 4.79 16.37 7.83
CA THR A 304 4.47 15.12 8.52
C THR A 304 5.69 14.51 9.19
N VAL A 305 6.83 14.43 8.51
CA VAL A 305 8.08 13.93 9.09
C VAL A 305 8.47 14.78 10.30
N ALA A 306 8.38 16.11 10.18
CA ALA A 306 8.66 17.01 11.30
C ALA A 306 7.69 16.80 12.48
N ALA A 307 6.39 16.59 12.20
CA ALA A 307 5.38 16.32 13.23
C ALA A 307 5.62 14.97 13.92
N SER A 308 5.93 13.91 13.15
CA SER A 308 6.24 12.57 13.66
C SER A 308 7.52 12.57 14.50
N TRP A 309 8.54 13.33 14.10
CA TRP A 309 9.75 13.55 14.88
C TRP A 309 9.46 14.22 16.23
N ARG A 310 8.66 15.29 16.24
CA ARG A 310 8.27 16.00 17.47
C ARG A 310 7.51 15.10 18.45
N LYS A 311 6.74 14.14 17.93
CA LYS A 311 6.04 13.11 18.74
C LYS A 311 6.94 11.93 19.14
N SER A 312 8.19 11.92 18.69
CA SER A 312 9.16 10.82 18.84
C SER A 312 8.61 9.48 18.35
N LEU A 313 7.89 9.49 17.22
CA LEU A 313 7.43 8.28 16.53
C LEU A 313 8.50 7.69 15.61
N ILE A 314 9.43 8.54 15.17
CA ILE A 314 10.54 8.17 14.28
C ILE A 314 11.85 8.68 14.87
N SER A 315 12.97 8.07 14.49
CA SER A 315 14.30 8.52 14.90
C SER A 315 14.79 9.70 14.04
N ARG A 316 15.90 10.34 14.44
CA ARG A 316 16.55 11.39 13.63
C ARG A 316 17.06 10.82 12.30
N SER A 317 17.53 9.58 12.31
CA SER A 317 17.99 8.87 11.12
C SER A 317 16.85 8.66 10.11
N ASP A 318 15.67 8.28 10.61
CA ASP A 318 14.46 8.11 9.82
C ASP A 318 14.02 9.43 9.18
N VAL A 319 14.12 10.54 9.92
CA VAL A 319 13.83 11.89 9.38
C VAL A 319 14.70 12.19 8.16
N TYR A 320 16.02 11.99 8.27
CA TYR A 320 16.93 12.23 7.16
C TYR A 320 16.66 11.29 5.99
N HIS A 321 16.47 10.00 6.25
CA HIS A 321 16.15 9.02 5.22
C HIS A 321 14.90 9.43 4.43
N LEU A 322 13.79 9.73 5.12
CA LEU A 322 12.52 10.08 4.51
C LEU A 322 12.61 11.40 3.72
N LEU A 323 13.20 12.44 4.30
CA LEU A 323 13.34 13.74 3.64
C LEU A 323 14.23 13.66 2.40
N VAL A 324 15.39 12.98 2.49
CA VAL A 324 16.32 12.85 1.37
C VAL A 324 15.71 12.00 0.27
N LYS A 325 15.13 10.84 0.61
CA LYS A 325 14.47 9.95 -0.36
C LYS A 325 13.39 10.70 -1.12
N GLU A 326 12.50 11.42 -0.44
CA GLU A 326 11.38 12.10 -1.08
C GLU A 326 11.81 13.39 -1.80
N LEU A 327 12.86 14.09 -1.36
CA LEU A 327 13.48 15.16 -2.14
C LEU A 327 14.05 14.63 -3.45
N CYS A 328 14.80 13.52 -3.39
CA CYS A 328 15.32 12.85 -4.58
C CYS A 328 14.19 12.38 -5.50
N ARG A 329 13.10 11.84 -4.95
CA ARG A 329 11.89 11.48 -5.71
C ARG A 329 11.30 12.68 -6.42
N ALA A 330 11.15 13.80 -5.72
CA ALA A 330 10.61 15.04 -6.27
C ALA A 330 11.48 15.58 -7.42
N ILE A 331 12.81 15.59 -7.25
CA ILE A 331 13.76 16.01 -8.28
C ILE A 331 13.69 15.06 -9.49
N PHE A 332 13.73 13.74 -9.25
CA PHE A 332 13.73 12.73 -10.31
C PHE A 332 12.42 12.74 -11.10
N ASN A 333 11.27 12.73 -10.42
CA ASN A 333 9.96 12.81 -11.05
C ASN A 333 9.73 14.15 -11.72
N GLY A 334 10.22 15.25 -11.14
CA GLY A 334 10.20 16.56 -11.76
C GLY A 334 10.98 16.56 -13.07
N ALA A 335 12.24 16.11 -13.04
CA ALA A 335 13.09 16.09 -14.21
C ALA A 335 12.54 15.18 -15.32
N LEU A 336 12.16 13.94 -15.00
CA LEU A 336 11.71 12.98 -16.01
C LEU A 336 10.28 13.23 -16.47
N ALA A 337 9.31 13.28 -15.55
CA ALA A 337 7.91 13.40 -15.95
C ALA A 337 7.59 14.79 -16.49
N VAL A 338 7.98 15.87 -15.78
CA VAL A 338 7.72 17.23 -16.27
C VAL A 338 8.57 17.53 -17.50
N GLY A 339 9.83 17.12 -17.52
CA GLY A 339 10.69 17.25 -18.70
C GLY A 339 10.11 16.57 -19.94
N PHE A 340 9.59 15.34 -19.80
CA PHE A 340 8.92 14.63 -20.88
C PHE A 340 7.66 15.36 -21.37
N LEU A 341 6.83 15.85 -20.45
CA LEU A 341 5.62 16.61 -20.80
C LEU A 341 5.96 17.94 -21.49
N VAL A 342 7.01 18.63 -21.06
CA VAL A 342 7.47 19.87 -21.71
C VAL A 342 7.99 19.60 -23.12
N TRP A 343 8.69 18.47 -23.33
CA TRP A 343 9.29 18.15 -24.62
C TRP A 343 8.33 17.47 -25.61
N ALA A 344 7.19 16.96 -25.15
CA ALA A 344 6.23 16.22 -25.97
C ALA A 344 5.76 16.95 -27.25
N PRO A 345 5.47 18.27 -27.26
CA PRO A 345 5.12 18.99 -28.48
C PRO A 345 6.22 18.93 -29.56
N ASP A 346 7.49 19.06 -29.15
CA ASP A 346 8.65 18.96 -30.05
C ASP A 346 8.89 17.52 -30.49
N MET A 347 8.63 16.52 -29.65
CA MET A 347 8.70 15.12 -30.07
C MET A 347 7.70 14.80 -31.19
N ILE A 348 6.47 15.31 -31.10
CA ILE A 348 5.46 15.13 -32.14
C ILE A 348 5.90 15.83 -33.44
N LYS A 349 6.49 17.02 -33.31
CA LYS A 349 7.07 17.78 -34.42
C LYS A 349 8.16 16.99 -35.15
N ILE A 350 9.16 16.53 -34.41
CA ILE A 350 10.31 15.80 -34.94
C ILE A 350 9.87 14.47 -35.56
N ALA A 351 8.88 13.81 -34.96
CA ALA A 351 8.31 12.58 -35.47
C ALA A 351 7.43 12.78 -36.73
N ASP A 352 7.21 14.01 -37.18
CA ASP A 352 6.38 14.35 -38.34
C ASP A 352 5.00 13.67 -38.28
N GLY A 353 4.43 13.61 -37.07
CA GLY A 353 3.14 12.96 -36.83
C GLY A 353 3.09 11.43 -37.05
N ARG A 354 4.23 10.73 -37.15
CA ARG A 354 4.26 9.26 -37.38
C ARG A 354 3.91 8.41 -36.16
N TYR A 355 4.04 8.95 -34.94
CA TYR A 355 3.82 8.20 -33.68
C TYR A 355 2.91 8.89 -32.64
N PRO A 356 1.81 9.55 -33.02
CA PRO A 356 1.01 10.37 -32.10
C PRO A 356 0.38 9.54 -30.98
N VAL A 357 -0.11 8.33 -31.30
CA VAL A 357 -0.72 7.44 -30.30
C VAL A 357 0.29 7.00 -29.24
N ARG A 358 1.50 6.63 -29.64
CA ARG A 358 2.55 6.18 -28.71
C ARG A 358 2.99 7.31 -27.79
N ILE A 359 3.17 8.52 -28.33
CA ILE A 359 3.53 9.71 -27.55
C ILE A 359 2.39 10.07 -26.59
N SER A 360 1.13 10.02 -27.03
CA SER A 360 -0.03 10.26 -26.16
C SER A 360 -0.13 9.27 -25.00
N ILE A 361 0.09 7.96 -25.25
CA ILE A 361 0.16 6.95 -24.19
C ILE A 361 1.29 7.28 -23.22
N ALA A 362 2.48 7.60 -23.73
CA ALA A 362 3.62 7.97 -22.90
C ALA A 362 3.34 9.22 -22.04
N ILE A 363 2.64 10.23 -22.57
CA ILE A 363 2.22 11.43 -21.83
C ILE A 363 1.32 11.07 -20.66
N VAL A 364 0.32 10.19 -20.88
CA VAL A 364 -0.62 9.77 -19.83
C VAL A 364 0.11 9.05 -18.69
N PHE A 365 1.07 8.19 -19.03
CA PHE A 365 1.78 7.34 -18.07
C PHE A 365 3.12 7.91 -17.59
N ALA A 366 3.55 9.08 -18.06
CA ALA A 366 4.88 9.66 -17.77
C ALA A 366 5.18 9.72 -16.27
N TYR A 367 4.24 10.26 -15.48
CA TYR A 367 4.41 10.34 -14.03
C TYR A 367 4.49 8.96 -13.37
N LEU A 368 3.58 8.03 -13.72
CA LEU A 368 3.55 6.69 -13.12
C LEU A 368 4.82 5.91 -13.43
N ALA A 369 5.30 5.98 -14.68
CA ALA A 369 6.51 5.32 -15.11
C ALA A 369 7.76 5.90 -14.42
N SER A 370 7.85 7.23 -14.32
CA SER A 370 8.93 7.89 -13.59
C SER A 370 8.93 7.50 -12.10
N ASP A 371 7.75 7.49 -11.49
CA ASP A 371 7.59 7.17 -10.08
C ASP A 371 7.98 5.72 -9.77
N ALA A 372 7.52 4.78 -10.61
CA ALA A 372 7.88 3.36 -10.50
C ALA A 372 9.39 3.15 -10.71
N ALA A 373 9.99 3.85 -11.68
CA ALA A 373 11.43 3.78 -11.92
C ALA A 373 12.23 4.28 -10.73
N PHE A 374 11.83 5.41 -10.13
CA PHE A 374 12.45 5.94 -8.91
C PHE A 374 12.29 4.96 -7.74
N ALA A 375 11.07 4.47 -7.50
CA ALA A 375 10.78 3.56 -6.39
C ALA A 375 11.63 2.28 -6.48
N LEU A 376 11.71 1.68 -7.67
CA LEU A 376 12.56 0.51 -7.92
C LEU A 376 14.04 0.82 -7.63
N LEU A 377 14.57 1.91 -8.20
CA LEU A 377 15.96 2.30 -8.02
C LEU A 377 16.27 2.59 -6.54
N ALA A 378 15.44 3.39 -5.87
CA ALA A 378 15.62 3.76 -4.49
C ALA A 378 15.59 2.54 -3.56
N GLN A 379 14.70 1.58 -3.82
CA GLN A 379 14.60 0.35 -3.03
C GLN A 379 15.76 -0.60 -3.28
N VAL A 380 16.21 -0.77 -4.54
CA VAL A 380 17.40 -1.56 -4.85
C VAL A 380 18.63 -0.96 -4.17
N VAL A 381 18.85 0.35 -4.30
CA VAL A 381 19.97 1.05 -3.67
C VAL A 381 19.89 0.93 -2.14
N THR A 382 18.72 1.18 -1.55
CA THR A 382 18.49 1.03 -0.10
C THR A 382 18.81 -0.38 0.37
N ARG A 383 18.33 -1.42 -0.31
CA ARG A 383 18.58 -2.82 0.06
C ARG A 383 20.07 -3.17 -0.03
N ILE A 384 20.74 -2.77 -1.12
CA ILE A 384 22.18 -2.98 -1.28
C ILE A 384 22.95 -2.26 -0.15
N LEU A 385 22.59 -1.03 0.17
CA LEU A 385 23.24 -0.26 1.25
C LEU A 385 23.00 -0.87 2.63
N VAL A 386 21.77 -1.32 2.92
CA VAL A 386 21.46 -2.02 4.18
C VAL A 386 22.24 -3.35 4.27
N GLN A 387 22.34 -4.11 3.19
CA GLN A 387 23.06 -5.39 3.18
C GLN A 387 24.59 -5.21 3.28
N THR A 388 25.16 -4.24 2.56
CA THR A 388 26.62 -4.07 2.47
C THR A 388 27.20 -3.12 3.51
N LYS A 389 26.40 -2.18 4.00
CA LYS A 389 26.79 -1.07 4.88
C LYS A 389 25.76 -0.86 6.00
N GLY A 390 24.96 -1.87 6.38
CA GLY A 390 23.88 -1.74 7.36
C GLY A 390 24.29 -1.06 8.66
N HIS A 391 25.51 -1.31 9.15
CA HIS A 391 26.09 -0.66 10.32
C HIS A 391 26.32 0.87 10.15
N PHE A 392 26.53 1.35 8.93
CA PHE A 392 26.79 2.75 8.60
C PHE A 392 25.60 3.48 8.00
N TRP A 393 24.65 2.78 7.38
CA TRP A 393 23.54 3.42 6.68
C TRP A 393 22.35 3.70 7.62
N LEU A 394 22.21 2.89 8.67
CA LEU A 394 21.42 3.24 9.84
C LEU A 394 22.25 4.15 10.76
N ILE A 395 22.58 5.37 10.31
CA ILE A 395 23.24 6.38 11.16
C ILE A 395 22.27 6.78 12.28
N GLY A 396 22.33 6.03 13.40
CA GLY A 396 21.77 6.40 14.70
C GLY A 396 20.40 5.79 15.03
N GLY A 397 20.24 4.46 14.96
CA GLY A 397 18.97 3.86 15.38
C GLY A 397 18.86 2.34 15.52
N SER A 398 19.90 1.54 15.28
CA SER A 398 19.86 0.16 15.81
C SER A 398 20.26 0.19 17.29
N ASP A 399 19.56 -0.54 18.16
CA ASP A 399 19.91 -0.61 19.59
C ASP A 399 21.39 -1.02 19.79
N HIS A 400 21.93 -1.84 18.87
CA HIS A 400 23.34 -2.16 18.80
C HIS A 400 24.25 -0.96 18.56
N THR A 401 23.88 -0.03 17.69
CA THR A 401 24.68 1.18 17.45
C THR A 401 24.59 2.19 18.59
N TRP A 402 23.48 2.27 19.34
CA TRP A 402 23.40 3.18 20.49
C TRP A 402 24.24 2.67 21.65
N GLU A 403 24.15 1.38 22.01
CA GLU A 403 24.99 0.81 23.06
C GLU A 403 26.48 0.85 22.67
N GLU A 404 26.84 0.53 21.43
CA GLU A 404 28.22 0.65 20.95
C GLU A 404 28.69 2.10 20.91
N GLU A 405 27.86 3.06 20.49
CA GLU A 405 28.20 4.48 20.48
C GLU A 405 28.36 5.02 21.91
N GLN A 406 27.52 4.59 22.86
CA GLN A 406 27.65 4.92 24.27
C GLN A 406 28.92 4.28 24.88
N LEU A 407 29.24 3.03 24.52
CA LEU A 407 30.48 2.34 24.91
C LEU A 407 31.72 3.03 24.34
N LEU A 408 31.69 3.45 23.07
CA LEU A 408 32.77 4.17 22.41
C LEU A 408 32.96 5.57 22.99
N LYS A 409 31.86 6.29 23.28
CA LYS A 409 31.91 7.58 23.98
C LYS A 409 32.46 7.44 25.39
N ALA A 410 32.03 6.41 26.13
CA ALA A 410 32.54 6.13 27.47
C ALA A 410 34.04 5.77 27.47
N LYS A 411 34.50 4.97 26.49
CA LYS A 411 35.92 4.65 26.31
C LYS A 411 36.75 5.87 25.92
N ALA A 412 36.26 6.71 25.00
CA ALA A 412 36.93 7.94 24.58
C ALA A 412 36.99 8.99 25.71
N HIS A 413 36.05 8.98 26.65
CA HIS A 413 36.10 9.85 27.82
C HIS A 413 37.15 9.38 28.83
N LYS A 414 37.22 8.06 29.09
CA LYS A 414 38.27 7.47 29.95
C LYS A 414 39.69 7.76 29.46
N SER A 415 39.95 7.66 28.15
CA SER A 415 41.29 7.90 27.60
C SER A 415 41.72 9.38 27.58
N LYS A 416 40.84 10.32 27.98
CA LYS A 416 41.18 11.74 28.11
C LYS A 416 41.39 12.17 29.56
N THR A 417 41.01 11.31 30.50
CA THR A 417 41.15 11.52 31.95
C THR A 417 42.33 10.76 32.56
N GLU A 418 42.93 9.86 31.79
CA GLU A 418 44.28 9.31 32.00
C GLU A 418 45.28 10.10 31.14
#